data_AF-A0A7Y2YEJ6-F1
#
_entry.id   AF-A0A7Y2YEJ6-F1
#
_cell.length_a   1.000
_cell.length_b   1.000
_cell.length_c   1.000
_cell.angle_alpha   90.00
_cell.angle_beta   90.00
_cell.angle_gamma   90.00
#
_symmetry.space_group_name_H-M   'P 1'
#
loop_
_entity.id
_entity.type
_entity.pdbx_description
1 polymer ?
#
loop_
_entity_poly.entity_id
_entity_poly.type
_entity_poly.pdbx_seq_one_letter_code
_entity_poly.pdbx_strand_id
1 'polypeptide(L)' 'PWPEALEALTGSPDMDATAILDYFAPLQAWLDEQNEGRECGW' A
#
# COMPACT_ATOMS: atom_id res chain seq x y z
N PRO A 1 6.30 -24.25 -0.05
CA PRO A 1 5.26 -23.67 0.80
C PRO A 1 4.88 -22.27 0.26
N TRP A 2 3.97 -21.55 0.89
CA TRP A 2 3.52 -20.25 0.37
C TRP A 2 4.63 -19.17 0.31
N PRO A 3 5.67 -19.14 1.18
CA PRO A 3 6.75 -18.15 1.08
C PRO A 3 7.63 -18.33 -0.15
N GLU A 4 7.97 -19.57 -0.57
CA GLU A 4 8.78 -19.76 -1.79
C GLU A 4 8.00 -19.38 -3.06
N ALA A 5 6.68 -19.57 -3.06
CA ALA A 5 5.83 -19.12 -4.16
C ALA A 5 5.74 -17.58 -4.21
N LEU A 6 5.72 -16.91 -3.06
CA LEU A 6 5.78 -15.46 -2.97
C LEU A 6 7.13 -14.95 -3.51
N GLU A 7 8.25 -15.50 -3.02
CA GLU A 7 9.60 -15.12 -3.44
C GLU A 7 9.84 -15.33 -4.94
N ALA A 8 9.33 -16.42 -5.53
CA ALA A 8 9.41 -16.65 -6.97
C ALA A 8 8.64 -15.61 -7.81
N LEU A 9 7.62 -14.97 -7.24
CA LEU A 9 6.78 -13.98 -7.92
C LEU A 9 7.25 -12.53 -7.68
N THR A 10 7.70 -12.23 -6.46
CA THR A 10 8.07 -10.86 -6.04
C THR A 10 9.59 -10.63 -6.02
N GLY A 11 10.39 -11.70 -6.08
CA GLY A 11 11.85 -11.63 -5.89
C GLY A 11 12.27 -11.42 -4.43
N SER A 12 11.32 -11.46 -3.48
CA SER A 12 11.56 -11.25 -2.06
C SER A 12 10.76 -12.26 -1.21
N PRO A 13 11.38 -12.88 -0.19
CA PRO A 13 10.66 -13.72 0.77
C PRO A 13 9.80 -12.90 1.74
N ASP A 14 10.02 -11.58 1.82
CA ASP A 14 9.30 -10.68 2.72
C ASP A 14 7.99 -10.17 2.10
N MET A 15 6.98 -9.97 2.95
CA MET A 15 5.72 -9.38 2.54
C MET A 15 5.90 -7.88 2.24
N ASP A 16 5.62 -7.49 1.00
CA ASP A 16 5.69 -6.10 0.54
C ASP A 16 4.28 -5.52 0.32
N ALA A 17 3.94 -4.48 1.07
CA ALA A 17 2.67 -3.77 0.95
C ALA A 17 2.69 -2.65 -0.12
N THR A 18 3.85 -2.38 -0.74
CA THR A 18 4.04 -1.28 -1.70
C THR A 18 3.11 -1.40 -2.90
N ALA A 19 2.88 -2.61 -3.41
CA ALA A 19 1.95 -2.85 -4.52
C ALA A 19 0.51 -2.40 -4.21
N ILE A 20 0.07 -2.55 -2.96
CA ILE A 20 -1.26 -2.08 -2.52
C ILE A 20 -1.27 -0.55 -2.40
N LEU A 21 -0.20 0.05 -1.86
CA LEU A 21 -0.06 1.49 -1.78
C LEU A 21 -0.06 2.15 -3.17
N ASP A 22 0.71 1.60 -4.11
CA ASP A 22 0.79 2.07 -5.50
C ASP A 22 -0.58 2.00 -6.20
N TYR A 23 -1.31 0.90 -5.99
CA TYR A 23 -2.65 0.74 -6.54
C TYR A 23 -3.62 1.82 -6.04
N PHE A 24 -3.51 2.23 -4.77
CA PHE A 24 -4.38 3.23 -4.15
C PHE A 24 -3.80 4.66 -4.17
N ALA A 25 -2.63 4.89 -4.76
CA ALA A 25 -1.98 6.21 -4.78
C ALA A 25 -2.89 7.35 -5.28
N PRO A 26 -3.71 7.19 -6.35
CA PRO A 26 -4.62 8.25 -6.79
C PRO A 26 -5.72 8.57 -5.77
N LEU A 27 -6.23 7.56 -5.06
CA LEU A 27 -7.23 7.76 -4.01
C LEU A 27 -6.61 8.44 -2.79
N GLN A 28 -5.38 8.07 -2.44
CA GLN A 28 -4.65 8.72 -1.35
C GLN A 28 -4.44 10.20 -1.63
N ALA A 29 -3.97 10.56 -2.82
CA ALA A 29 -3.79 11.96 -3.22
C ALA A 29 -5.10 12.77 -3.12
N TRP A 30 -6.22 12.19 -3.56
CA TRP A 30 -7.52 12.84 -3.41
C TRP A 30 -7.94 12.99 -1.94
N LEU A 31 -7.73 11.96 -1.10
CA LEU A 31 -8.04 12.01 0.32
C LEU A 31 -7.20 13.05 1.06
N ASP A 32 -5.93 13.24 0.67
CA ASP A 32 -5.06 14.26 1.26
C ASP A 32 -5.65 15.67 1.04
N GLU A 33 -6.11 15.97 -0.19
CA GLU A 33 -6.82 17.22 -0.50
C GLU A 33 -8.12 17.38 0.32
N GLN A 34 -8.93 16.32 0.43
CA GLN A 34 -10.20 16.37 1.15
C GLN A 34 -10.06 16.45 2.67
N ASN A 35 -8.91 16.07 3.18
CA ASN A 35 -8.61 16.06 4.61
C ASN A 35 -7.85 17.32 5.06
N GLU A 36 -7.55 18.25 4.14
CA GLU A 36 -6.97 19.54 4.51
C GLU A 36 -7.81 20.25 5.59
N GLY A 37 -7.16 20.62 6.69
CA GLY A 37 -7.80 21.30 7.82
C GLY A 37 -8.67 20.40 8.71
N ARG A 38 -8.65 19.07 8.52
CA ARG A 38 -9.38 18.11 9.36
C ARG A 38 -8.39 17.34 10.24
N GLU A 39 -8.77 17.10 11.50
CA GLU A 39 -8.09 16.09 12.31
C GLU A 39 -8.56 14.70 11.85
N CYS A 40 -7.68 13.99 11.17
CA CYS A 40 -7.88 12.61 10.76
C CYS A 40 -7.18 11.68 11.74
N GLY A 41 -7.97 10.82 12.38
CA GLY A 41 -7.55 9.99 13.51
C GLY A 41 -8.73 9.76 14.44
N TRP A 42 -8.49 9.11 15.57
CA TRP A 42 -9.47 8.93 16.64
C TRP A 42 -8.95 9.51 17.94
#